data_AF-A0A9N8ME09-F1
#
_entry.id   AF-A0A9N8ME09-F1
#
_cell.length_a   1.000
_cell.length_b   1.000
_cell.length_c   1.000
_cell.angle_alpha   90.00
_cell.angle_beta   90.00
_cell.angle_gamma   90.00
#
_symmetry.space_group_name_H-M   'P 1'
#
loop_
_entity.id
_entity.type
_entity.pdbx_description
1 polymer ?
#
loop_
_entity_poly.entity_id
_entity_poly.type
_entity_poly.pdbx_seq_one_letter_code
_entity_poly.pdbx_strand_id
1 'polypeptide(L)'
;MNKQKFIDKFLRALFILAILKIITIFTQFFKLTFWSVIGDLFIFIVVAGIIFLVVLSMENKEKSGNSQKKKRGAGGSFYLENSLFDRIRNRYEELAEKYIAEKDYTRAAKVYMNLLQDNYRGAKTLENGELYNEAAVIYLKKLHNKSDAASCFEKAKQYQKSIDLYKELGQKEKVGDLYQQINDFDSANSFYQMVADDYVINSQMVKASLIYRKKMDAPEEAQEVLLKGWEENKDAFNCLNNYFANIAEIEKLDQMIQELYQNTASDKKLTYLHAMKFEFSKDPKLQQTTRDIAYEIIAENINSHSAIVNELKHFNIDDQMILKDISRYRTGRNKMFKN
;
A
#
# COMPACT_ATOMS: atom_id res chain seq x y z
N MET A 1 -41.40 8.16 10.84
CA MET A 1 -41.12 6.77 10.40
C MET A 1 -40.84 5.93 11.63
N ASN A 2 -41.57 4.82 11.85
CA ASN A 2 -41.52 4.07 13.11
C ASN A 2 -40.12 3.43 13.30
N LYS A 3 -39.36 3.81 14.34
CA LYS A 3 -37.94 3.43 14.53
C LYS A 3 -37.73 1.91 14.55
N GLN A 4 -38.70 1.18 15.10
CA GLN A 4 -38.69 -0.29 15.12
C GLN A 4 -38.76 -0.89 13.71
N LYS A 5 -39.57 -0.30 12.81
CA LYS A 5 -39.63 -0.71 11.39
C LYS A 5 -38.33 -0.38 10.63
N PHE A 6 -37.55 0.60 11.07
CA PHE A 6 -36.24 0.89 10.48
C PHE A 6 -35.19 -0.13 10.94
N ILE A 7 -35.15 -0.44 12.23
CA ILE A 7 -34.25 -1.45 12.80
C ILE A 7 -34.49 -2.82 12.16
N ASP A 8 -35.76 -3.23 12.01
CA ASP A 8 -36.09 -4.51 11.37
C ASP A 8 -35.67 -4.57 9.89
N LYS A 9 -35.85 -3.47 9.16
CA LYS A 9 -35.42 -3.37 7.76
C LYS A 9 -33.89 -3.34 7.63
N PHE A 10 -33.22 -2.67 8.56
CA PHE A 10 -31.76 -2.61 8.63
C PHE A 10 -31.15 -3.97 8.96
N LEU A 11 -31.70 -4.70 9.94
CA LEU A 11 -31.26 -6.05 10.28
C LEU A 11 -31.47 -7.04 9.13
N ARG A 12 -32.60 -6.95 8.39
CA ARG A 12 -32.81 -7.77 7.18
C ARG A 12 -31.79 -7.46 6.08
N ALA A 13 -31.49 -6.18 5.84
CA ALA A 13 -30.50 -5.77 4.85
C ALA A 13 -29.09 -6.25 5.25
N LEU A 14 -28.74 -6.15 6.54
CA LEU A 14 -27.46 -6.59 7.07
C LEU A 14 -27.30 -8.12 6.99
N PHE A 15 -28.38 -8.87 7.22
CA PHE A 15 -28.39 -10.33 7.07
C PHE A 15 -28.21 -10.77 5.62
N ILE A 16 -28.84 -10.07 4.67
CA ILE A 16 -28.66 -10.32 3.24
C ILE A 16 -27.21 -10.03 2.81
N LEU A 17 -26.62 -8.94 3.29
CA LEU A 17 -25.21 -8.61 3.03
C LEU A 17 -24.24 -9.64 3.63
N ALA A 18 -24.55 -10.18 4.82
CA ALA A 18 -23.76 -11.25 5.43
C ALA A 18 -23.79 -12.53 4.59
N ILE A 19 -24.97 -12.93 4.09
CA ILE A 19 -25.11 -14.10 3.21
C ILE A 19 -24.33 -13.91 1.90
N LEU A 20 -24.45 -12.74 1.27
CA LEU A 20 -23.68 -12.42 0.06
C LEU A 20 -22.18 -12.50 0.31
N LYS A 21 -21.73 -12.02 1.48
CA LYS A 21 -20.31 -12.05 1.86
C LYS A 21 -19.80 -13.48 2.11
N ILE A 22 -20.62 -14.33 2.73
CA ILE A 22 -20.33 -15.75 2.92
C ILE A 22 -20.21 -16.48 1.57
N ILE A 23 -21.08 -16.17 0.61
CA ILE A 23 -21.01 -16.73 -0.75
C ILE A 23 -19.71 -16.32 -1.45
N THR A 24 -19.29 -15.05 -1.36
CA THR A 24 -18.01 -14.60 -1.93
C THR A 24 -16.80 -15.28 -1.27
N ILE A 25 -16.81 -15.46 0.05
CA ILE A 25 -15.75 -16.19 0.77
C ILE A 25 -15.69 -17.65 0.32
N PHE A 26 -16.85 -18.28 0.10
CA PHE A 26 -16.94 -19.65 -0.40
C PHE A 26 -16.38 -19.78 -1.83
N THR A 27 -16.55 -18.77 -2.69
CA THR A 27 -15.92 -18.74 -4.02
C THR A 27 -14.41 -18.52 -3.98
N GLN A 28 -13.89 -17.80 -2.97
CA GLN A 28 -12.45 -17.59 -2.76
C GLN A 28 -11.72 -18.82 -2.21
N PHE A 29 -12.45 -19.73 -1.54
CA PHE A 29 -11.90 -20.95 -0.94
C PHE A 29 -11.24 -21.90 -1.96
N PHE A 30 -11.56 -21.76 -3.26
CA PHE A 30 -10.96 -22.57 -4.34
C PHE A 30 -9.69 -21.96 -4.96
N LYS A 31 -9.31 -20.72 -4.62
CA LYS A 31 -8.23 -19.99 -5.34
C LYS A 31 -7.10 -19.44 -4.45
N LEU A 32 -7.19 -19.49 -3.12
CA LEU A 32 -6.23 -18.83 -2.22
C LEU A 32 -5.85 -19.68 -1.00
N THR A 33 -4.65 -19.42 -0.46
CA THR A 33 -4.06 -20.11 0.71
C THR A 33 -4.92 -19.94 1.97
N PHE A 34 -5.17 -21.04 2.68
CA PHE A 34 -6.06 -21.20 3.85
C PHE A 34 -5.96 -20.08 4.90
N TRP A 35 -4.78 -19.50 5.12
CA TRP A 35 -4.55 -18.43 6.09
C TRP A 35 -5.17 -17.07 5.71
N SER A 36 -5.25 -16.74 4.42
CA SER A 36 -5.87 -15.49 3.96
C SER A 36 -7.38 -15.47 4.22
N VAL A 37 -8.03 -16.62 4.01
CA VAL A 37 -9.46 -16.80 4.23
C VAL A 37 -9.82 -16.75 5.71
N ILE A 38 -8.96 -17.29 6.58
CA ILE A 38 -9.12 -17.19 8.04
C ILE A 38 -8.98 -15.75 8.52
N GLY A 39 -8.03 -14.99 7.97
CA GLY A 39 -7.84 -13.57 8.28
C GLY A 39 -9.07 -12.73 7.95
N ASP A 40 -9.61 -12.90 6.74
CA ASP A 40 -10.81 -12.17 6.30
C ASP A 40 -12.06 -12.57 7.11
N LEU A 41 -12.19 -13.85 7.47
CA LEU A 41 -13.27 -14.33 8.34
C LEU A 41 -13.15 -13.73 9.76
N PHE A 42 -11.94 -13.63 10.30
CA PHE A 42 -11.69 -13.04 11.61
C PHE A 42 -12.05 -11.55 11.63
N ILE A 43 -11.61 -10.79 10.62
CA ILE A 43 -11.98 -9.36 10.49
C ILE A 43 -13.49 -9.20 10.39
N PHE A 44 -14.17 -10.06 9.63
CA PHE A 44 -15.63 -10.02 9.51
C PHE A 44 -16.33 -10.31 10.85
N ILE A 45 -15.87 -11.30 11.61
CA ILE A 45 -16.41 -11.62 12.95
C ILE A 45 -16.19 -10.46 13.93
N VAL A 46 -15.03 -9.81 13.90
CA VAL A 46 -14.73 -8.65 14.75
C VAL A 46 -15.65 -7.49 14.42
N VAL A 47 -15.83 -7.16 13.13
CA VAL A 47 -16.74 -6.09 12.70
C VAL A 47 -18.19 -6.41 13.05
N ALA A 48 -18.63 -7.65 12.84
CA ALA A 48 -19.97 -8.10 13.24
C ALA A 48 -20.17 -8.04 14.76
N GLY A 49 -19.15 -8.39 15.54
CA GLY A 49 -19.15 -8.28 17.00
C GLY A 49 -19.25 -6.83 17.49
N ILE A 50 -18.54 -5.89 16.85
CA ILE A 50 -18.64 -4.46 17.15
C ILE A 50 -20.05 -3.94 16.84
N ILE A 51 -20.61 -4.29 15.68
CA ILE A 51 -21.98 -3.90 15.30
C ILE A 51 -22.99 -4.49 16.30
N PHE A 52 -22.82 -5.75 16.70
CA PHE A 52 -23.68 -6.41 17.68
C PHE A 52 -23.58 -5.76 19.07
N LEU A 53 -22.38 -5.37 19.52
CA LEU A 53 -22.19 -4.61 20.76
C LEU A 53 -22.84 -3.24 20.72
N VAL A 54 -22.81 -2.56 19.56
CA VAL A 54 -23.51 -1.27 19.36
C VAL A 54 -25.03 -1.47 19.41
N VAL A 55 -25.56 -2.53 18.80
CA VAL A 55 -26.99 -2.85 18.86
C VAL A 55 -27.43 -3.22 20.29
N LEU A 56 -26.65 -4.03 21.01
CA LEU A 56 -26.89 -4.34 22.43
C LEU A 56 -26.81 -3.10 23.34
N SER A 57 -25.89 -2.18 23.06
CA SER A 57 -25.79 -0.88 23.75
C SER A 57 -27.03 -0.01 23.52
N MET A 58 -27.62 -0.09 22.33
CA MET A 58 -28.87 0.59 22.00
C MET A 58 -30.09 -0.09 22.66
N GLU A 59 -30.13 -1.42 22.74
CA GLU A 59 -31.20 -2.16 23.43
C GLU A 59 -31.16 -1.94 24.96
N ASN A 60 -29.96 -1.84 25.55
CA ASN A 60 -29.79 -1.48 26.96
C ASN A 60 -30.24 -0.04 27.27
N LYS A 61 -30.26 0.85 26.27
CA LYS A 61 -30.87 2.19 26.39
C LYS A 61 -32.40 2.18 26.28
N GLU A 62 -33.01 1.14 25.70
CA GLU A 62 -34.47 0.98 25.66
C GLU A 62 -35.03 0.27 26.91
N LYS A 63 -34.24 -0.58 27.57
CA LYS A 63 -34.65 -1.25 28.83
C LYS A 63 -34.51 -0.40 30.11
N SER A 64 -33.95 0.81 30.04
CA SER A 64 -33.97 1.76 31.19
C SER A 64 -35.16 2.73 31.17
N GLY A 65 -36.13 2.50 30.28
CA GLY A 65 -37.33 3.31 30.11
C GLY A 65 -38.58 2.84 30.85
N ASN A 66 -38.51 2.00 31.89
CA ASN A 66 -39.61 1.90 32.87
C ASN A 66 -39.23 1.10 34.13
N SER A 67 -38.90 1.80 35.21
CA SER A 67 -39.08 1.28 36.58
C SER A 67 -38.92 2.40 37.60
N GLN A 68 -40.02 3.11 37.84
CA GLN A 68 -40.17 3.89 39.07
C GLN A 68 -40.53 2.95 40.22
N LYS A 69 -39.57 2.69 41.13
CA LYS A 69 -39.85 2.50 42.57
C LYS A 69 -38.57 2.70 43.41
N LYS A 70 -38.52 3.90 44.00
CA LYS A 70 -37.85 4.31 45.25
C LYS A 70 -36.69 3.42 45.78
N LYS A 71 -35.48 4.01 45.74
CA LYS A 71 -34.69 4.25 46.96
C LYS A 71 -34.17 5.68 46.94
N ARG A 72 -34.53 6.44 47.97
CA ARG A 72 -33.96 7.75 48.31
C ARG A 72 -32.55 7.51 48.83
N GLY A 73 -31.58 8.27 48.31
CA GLY A 73 -30.22 8.34 48.85
C GLY A 73 -29.23 8.89 47.82
N ALA A 74 -28.99 10.19 47.86
CA ALA A 74 -27.84 10.92 47.28
C ALA A 74 -27.58 10.76 45.76
N GLY A 75 -28.15 11.67 44.96
CA GLY A 75 -27.87 11.74 43.51
C GLY A 75 -28.06 13.12 42.89
N GLY A 76 -28.00 14.20 43.68
CA GLY A 76 -28.15 15.59 43.20
C GLY A 76 -26.82 16.28 42.83
N SER A 77 -25.68 15.72 43.21
CA SER A 77 -24.34 16.30 42.94
C SER A 77 -23.87 16.04 41.51
N PHE A 78 -24.11 14.83 41.00
CA PHE A 78 -23.43 14.34 39.80
C PHE A 78 -23.77 15.11 38.51
N TYR A 79 -25.02 15.55 38.33
CA TYR A 79 -25.41 16.33 37.15
C TYR A 79 -24.96 17.80 37.22
N LEU A 80 -24.93 18.39 38.42
CA LEU A 80 -24.46 19.76 38.61
C LEU A 80 -22.95 19.85 38.41
N GLU A 81 -22.23 18.85 38.93
CA GLU A 81 -20.78 18.69 38.85
C GLU A 81 -20.29 18.48 37.42
N ASN A 82 -20.97 17.62 36.63
CA ASN A 82 -20.67 17.47 35.20
C ASN A 82 -20.84 18.78 34.42
N SER A 83 -21.92 19.53 34.68
CA SER A 83 -22.16 20.83 34.02
C SER A 83 -21.13 21.92 34.40
N LEU A 84 -20.51 21.80 35.57
CA LEU A 84 -19.49 22.73 36.05
C LEU A 84 -18.11 22.34 35.50
N PHE A 85 -17.81 21.04 35.47
CA PHE A 85 -16.62 20.50 34.83
C PHE A 85 -16.57 20.86 33.34
N ASP A 86 -17.68 20.67 32.61
CA ASP A 86 -17.78 21.04 31.20
C ASP A 86 -17.57 22.54 30.97
N ARG A 87 -18.12 23.39 31.85
CA ARG A 87 -17.91 24.85 31.78
C ARG A 87 -16.46 25.24 32.03
N ILE A 88 -15.79 24.61 33.00
CA ILE A 88 -14.37 24.86 33.28
C ILE A 88 -13.52 24.40 32.10
N ARG A 89 -13.79 23.20 31.58
CA ARG A 89 -13.12 22.65 30.40
C ARG A 89 -13.25 23.61 29.22
N ASN A 90 -14.46 24.05 28.89
CA ASN A 90 -14.70 24.98 27.79
C ASN A 90 -13.91 26.29 27.95
N ARG A 91 -13.84 26.85 29.16
CA ARG A 91 -13.03 28.06 29.41
C ARG A 91 -11.53 27.83 29.16
N TYR A 92 -11.00 26.65 29.49
CA TYR A 92 -9.61 26.32 29.21
C TYR A 92 -9.37 26.04 27.71
N GLU A 93 -10.34 25.44 27.01
CA GLU A 93 -10.28 25.26 25.56
C GLU A 93 -10.26 26.64 24.86
N GLU A 94 -11.18 27.54 25.22
CA GLU A 94 -11.20 28.93 24.70
C GLU A 94 -9.88 29.68 25.00
N LEU A 95 -9.30 29.48 26.18
CA LEU A 95 -8.03 30.09 26.55
C LEU A 95 -6.87 29.55 25.69
N ALA A 96 -6.83 28.24 25.45
CA ALA A 96 -5.82 27.63 24.61
C ALA A 96 -5.96 28.09 23.15
N GLU A 97 -7.18 28.15 22.63
CA GLU A 97 -7.49 28.65 21.29
C GLU A 97 -7.09 30.12 21.13
N LYS A 98 -7.33 30.95 22.15
CA LYS A 98 -6.87 32.34 22.17
C LYS A 98 -5.35 32.43 22.04
N TYR A 99 -4.60 31.63 22.81
CA TYR A 99 -3.15 31.61 22.70
C TYR A 99 -2.67 31.11 21.34
N ILE A 100 -3.35 30.14 20.72
CA ILE A 100 -3.06 29.70 19.35
C ILE A 100 -3.29 30.84 18.35
N ALA A 101 -4.40 31.58 18.48
CA ALA A 101 -4.70 32.73 17.61
C ALA A 101 -3.63 33.84 17.74
N GLU A 102 -3.07 34.00 18.93
CA GLU A 102 -1.93 34.89 19.23
C GLU A 102 -0.57 34.30 18.80
N LYS A 103 -0.54 33.09 18.23
CA LYS A 103 0.68 32.32 17.89
C LYS A 103 1.58 31.97 19.09
N ASP A 104 1.05 32.02 20.30
CA ASP A 104 1.75 31.55 21.51
C ASP A 104 1.46 30.07 21.75
N TYR A 105 2.07 29.24 20.91
CA TYR A 105 1.90 27.79 20.95
C TYR A 105 2.42 27.16 22.25
N THR A 106 3.42 27.78 22.89
CA THR A 106 3.97 27.29 24.17
C THR A 106 2.96 27.44 25.30
N ARG A 107 2.29 28.61 25.42
CA ARG A 107 1.26 28.81 26.44
C ARG A 107 0.02 27.97 26.15
N ALA A 108 -0.42 27.90 24.89
CA ALA A 108 -1.53 27.05 24.49
C ALA A 108 -1.28 25.58 24.86
N ALA A 109 -0.10 25.05 24.54
CA ALA A 109 0.28 23.68 24.88
C ALA A 109 0.32 23.43 26.38
N LYS A 110 0.80 24.39 27.19
CA LYS A 110 0.75 24.30 28.66
C LYS A 110 -0.68 24.24 29.19
N VAL A 111 -1.62 24.98 28.59
CA VAL A 111 -3.04 24.90 28.95
C VAL A 111 -3.58 23.50 28.66
N TYR A 112 -3.32 22.96 27.46
CA TYR A 112 -3.73 21.60 27.11
C TYR A 112 -3.14 20.54 28.04
N MET A 113 -1.82 20.58 28.29
CA MET A 113 -1.15 19.55 29.09
C MET A 113 -1.47 19.65 30.59
N ASN A 114 -1.48 20.85 31.16
CA ASN A 114 -1.54 21.02 32.61
C ASN A 114 -2.97 21.23 33.12
N LEU A 115 -3.81 21.94 32.37
CA LEU A 115 -5.17 22.27 32.82
C LEU A 115 -6.20 21.28 32.27
N LEU A 116 -6.05 20.88 31.00
CA LEU A 116 -6.94 19.93 30.35
C LEU A 116 -6.44 18.48 30.43
N GLN A 117 -5.22 18.25 30.93
CA GLN A 117 -4.58 16.92 31.01
C GLN A 117 -4.50 16.19 29.66
N ASP A 118 -4.53 16.94 28.55
CA ASP A 118 -4.46 16.42 27.19
C ASP A 118 -3.04 16.61 26.63
N ASN A 119 -2.18 15.63 26.90
CA ASN A 119 -0.80 15.65 26.45
C ASN A 119 -0.69 15.57 24.91
N TYR A 120 -1.65 14.94 24.24
CA TYR A 120 -1.64 14.80 22.78
C TYR A 120 -1.92 16.14 22.11
N ARG A 121 -3.01 16.83 22.50
CA ARG A 121 -3.28 18.18 21.99
C ARG A 121 -2.18 19.16 22.34
N GLY A 122 -1.59 19.03 23.52
CA GLY A 122 -0.41 19.81 23.91
C GLY A 122 0.76 19.61 22.93
N ALA A 123 1.17 18.36 22.71
CA ALA A 123 2.25 18.03 21.76
C ALA A 123 1.92 18.50 20.34
N LYS A 124 0.68 18.29 19.89
CA LYS A 124 0.23 18.68 18.55
C LYS A 124 0.22 20.20 18.37
N THR A 125 -0.14 20.95 19.41
CA THR A 125 -0.10 22.41 19.40
C THR A 125 1.33 22.92 19.28
N LEU A 126 2.29 22.29 19.97
CA LEU A 126 3.72 22.60 19.82
C LEU A 126 4.22 22.26 18.40
N GLU A 127 3.85 21.09 17.88
CA GLU A 127 4.22 20.68 16.52
C GLU A 127 3.69 21.66 15.47
N ASN A 128 2.42 22.08 15.59
CA ASN A 128 1.81 23.07 14.70
C ASN A 128 2.48 24.46 14.79
N GLY A 129 3.10 24.77 15.93
CA GLY A 129 3.91 25.96 16.15
C GLY A 129 5.37 25.81 15.74
N GLU A 130 5.74 24.71 15.06
CA GLU A 130 7.11 24.37 14.65
C GLU A 130 8.10 24.19 15.83
N LEU A 131 7.58 24.05 17.06
CA LEU A 131 8.34 23.75 18.28
C LEU A 131 8.58 22.24 18.38
N TYR A 132 9.28 21.72 17.37
CA TYR A 132 9.40 20.28 17.14
C TYR A 132 10.20 19.56 18.24
N ASN A 133 11.22 20.19 18.83
CA ASN A 133 12.01 19.58 19.89
C ASN A 133 11.18 19.34 21.15
N GLU A 134 10.39 20.34 21.54
CA GLU A 134 9.50 20.28 22.68
C GLU A 134 8.39 19.26 22.44
N ALA A 135 7.76 19.29 21.26
CA ALA A 135 6.76 18.30 20.86
C ALA A 135 7.31 16.87 20.94
N ALA A 136 8.52 16.63 20.40
CA ALA A 136 9.16 15.31 20.42
C ALA A 136 9.37 14.78 21.84
N VAL A 137 9.79 15.64 22.78
CA VAL A 137 9.96 15.24 24.19
C VAL A 137 8.63 14.86 24.83
N ILE A 138 7.55 15.57 24.52
CA ILE A 138 6.21 15.22 25.02
C ILE A 138 5.73 13.89 24.42
N TYR A 139 5.87 13.72 23.10
CA TYR A 139 5.54 12.46 22.43
C TYR A 139 6.30 11.28 23.03
N LEU A 140 7.60 11.43 23.29
CA LEU A 140 8.43 10.35 23.83
C LEU A 140 8.14 10.06 25.31
N LYS A 141 8.12 11.08 26.17
CA LYS A 141 8.10 10.90 27.63
C LYS A 141 6.70 10.75 28.23
N LYS A 142 5.70 11.43 27.67
CA LYS A 142 4.34 11.46 28.22
C LYS A 142 3.37 10.58 27.45
N LEU A 143 3.52 10.52 26.12
CA LEU A 143 2.63 9.75 25.25
C LEU A 143 3.21 8.39 24.87
N HIS A 144 4.50 8.15 25.15
CA HIS A 144 5.23 6.94 24.75
C HIS A 144 5.11 6.62 23.25
N ASN A 145 4.90 7.65 22.42
CA ASN A 145 4.76 7.53 20.98
C ASN A 145 6.11 7.82 20.31
N LYS A 146 6.89 6.74 20.10
CA LYS A 146 8.21 6.83 19.46
C LYS A 146 8.13 7.30 18.01
N SER A 147 7.07 6.97 17.27
CA SER A 147 6.91 7.34 15.87
C SER A 147 6.77 8.85 15.70
N ASP A 148 5.84 9.47 16.44
CA ASP A 148 5.64 10.92 16.37
C ASP A 148 6.84 11.68 16.94
N ALA A 149 7.49 11.13 17.98
CA ALA A 149 8.74 11.68 18.52
C ALA A 149 9.87 11.66 17.49
N ALA A 150 10.07 10.55 16.77
CA ALA A 150 11.08 10.43 15.71
C ALA A 150 10.83 11.46 14.60
N SER A 151 9.58 11.53 14.10
CA SER A 151 9.21 12.51 13.08
C SER A 151 9.44 13.97 13.54
N CYS A 152 9.12 14.29 14.79
CA CYS A 152 9.39 15.62 15.33
C CYS A 152 10.90 15.89 15.47
N PHE A 153 11.71 14.93 15.93
CA PHE A 153 13.16 15.11 15.97
C PHE A 153 13.77 15.28 14.57
N GLU A 154 13.27 14.57 13.56
CA GLU A 154 13.64 14.76 12.16
C GLU A 154 13.32 16.20 11.69
N LYS A 155 12.08 16.68 11.90
CA LYS A 155 11.69 18.06 11.56
C LYS A 155 12.53 19.10 12.30
N ALA A 156 12.95 18.80 13.53
CA ALA A 156 13.86 19.62 14.33
C ALA A 156 15.34 19.52 13.90
N LYS A 157 15.67 18.76 12.86
CA LYS A 157 17.04 18.43 12.41
C LYS A 157 17.90 17.76 13.48
N GLN A 158 17.28 17.14 14.49
CA GLN A 158 17.94 16.31 15.49
C GLN A 158 18.08 14.88 14.95
N TYR A 159 18.79 14.73 13.83
CA TYR A 159 18.83 13.48 13.07
C TYR A 159 19.31 12.29 13.89
N GLN A 160 20.33 12.46 14.74
CA GLN A 160 20.81 11.35 15.58
C GLN A 160 19.72 10.77 16.49
N LYS A 161 18.95 11.62 17.17
CA LYS A 161 17.85 11.18 18.03
C LYS A 161 16.73 10.52 17.23
N SER A 162 16.46 11.05 16.04
CA SER A 162 15.48 10.46 15.12
C SER A 162 15.93 9.09 14.61
N ILE A 163 17.21 8.94 14.27
CA ILE A 163 17.83 7.68 13.84
C ILE A 163 17.68 6.62 14.94
N ASP A 164 18.02 6.95 16.17
CA ASP A 164 17.94 6.02 17.30
C ASP A 164 16.50 5.50 17.48
N LEU A 165 15.51 6.40 17.41
CA LEU A 165 14.10 6.02 17.50
C LEU A 165 13.62 5.19 16.29
N TYR A 166 13.99 5.56 15.06
CA TYR A 166 13.59 4.79 13.88
C TYR A 166 14.25 3.40 13.82
N LYS A 167 15.46 3.25 14.37
CA LYS A 167 16.10 1.93 14.57
C LYS A 167 15.27 1.07 15.53
N GLU A 168 14.85 1.61 16.66
CA GLU A 168 13.98 0.91 17.61
C GLU A 168 12.62 0.53 17.01
N LEU A 169 12.11 1.32 16.07
CA LEU A 169 10.87 1.06 15.34
C LEU A 169 11.06 0.08 14.17
N GLY A 170 12.29 -0.34 13.86
CA GLY A 170 12.58 -1.21 12.72
C GLY A 170 12.41 -0.55 11.34
N GLN A 171 12.33 0.78 11.27
CA GLN A 171 12.14 1.51 10.00
C GLN A 171 13.47 1.70 9.27
N LYS A 172 14.04 0.60 8.78
CA LYS A 172 15.39 0.54 8.17
C LYS A 172 15.59 1.55 7.02
N GLU A 173 14.64 1.64 6.09
CA GLU A 173 14.73 2.57 4.95
C GLU A 173 14.80 4.02 5.44
N LYS A 174 13.99 4.37 6.44
CA LYS A 174 13.97 5.72 7.02
C LYS A 174 15.27 6.03 7.75
N VAL A 175 15.88 5.04 8.42
CA VAL A 175 17.20 5.18 9.02
C VAL A 175 18.26 5.46 7.95
N GLY A 176 18.24 4.73 6.83
CA GLY A 176 19.12 4.98 5.68
C GLY A 176 18.95 6.40 5.13
N ASP A 177 17.71 6.86 4.95
CA ASP A 177 17.40 8.22 4.49
C ASP A 177 18.01 9.30 5.39
N LEU A 178 17.91 9.12 6.71
CA LEU A 178 18.47 10.07 7.67
C LEU A 178 20.00 10.05 7.70
N TYR A 179 20.63 8.88 7.54
CA TYR A 179 22.08 8.78 7.40
C TYR A 179 22.57 9.49 6.14
N GLN A 180 21.83 9.35 5.03
CA GLN A 180 22.11 10.08 3.79
C GLN A 180 22.00 11.60 3.99
N GLN A 181 21.00 12.08 4.75
CA GLN A 181 20.84 13.51 5.06
C GLN A 181 22.01 14.11 5.86
N ILE A 182 22.71 13.30 6.66
CA ILE A 182 23.90 13.73 7.41
C ILE A 182 25.22 13.36 6.69
N ASN A 183 25.16 12.93 5.43
CA ASN A 183 26.29 12.51 4.59
C ASN A 183 27.09 11.32 5.16
N ASP A 184 26.47 10.47 5.98
CA ASP A 184 27.03 9.18 6.39
C ASP A 184 26.56 8.09 5.42
N PHE A 185 27.21 8.07 4.25
CA PHE A 185 26.82 7.17 3.15
C PHE A 185 27.08 5.70 3.47
N ASP A 186 28.10 5.39 4.27
CA ASP A 186 28.42 4.02 4.68
C ASP A 186 27.31 3.43 5.54
N SER A 187 26.87 4.18 6.57
CA SER A 187 25.74 3.77 7.39
C SER A 187 24.44 3.73 6.57
N ALA A 188 24.22 4.70 5.68
CA ALA A 188 23.04 4.71 4.81
C ALA A 188 22.96 3.45 3.95
N ASN A 189 24.06 3.11 3.25
CA ASN A 189 24.15 1.94 2.39
C ASN A 189 23.99 0.64 3.17
N SER A 190 24.52 0.54 4.40
CA SER A 190 24.29 -0.62 5.26
C SER A 190 22.81 -0.85 5.54
N PHE A 191 22.06 0.21 5.88
CA PHE A 191 20.62 0.12 6.13
C PHE A 191 19.82 -0.13 4.85
N TYR A 192 20.18 0.51 3.73
CA TYR A 192 19.56 0.25 2.44
C TYR A 192 19.78 -1.18 1.96
N GLN A 193 20.97 -1.75 2.15
CA GLN A 193 21.23 -3.15 1.84
C GLN A 193 20.27 -4.07 2.61
N MET A 194 20.09 -3.84 3.92
CA MET A 194 19.14 -4.64 4.70
C MET A 194 17.69 -4.53 4.18
N VAL A 195 17.28 -3.38 3.64
CA VAL A 195 15.96 -3.18 3.03
C VAL A 195 15.87 -3.92 1.69
N ALA A 196 16.91 -3.84 0.86
CA ALA A 196 16.97 -4.56 -0.40
C ALA A 196 16.94 -6.08 -0.16
N ASP A 197 17.70 -6.58 0.81
CA ASP A 197 17.71 -7.99 1.23
C ASP A 197 16.32 -8.45 1.72
N ASP A 198 15.65 -7.65 2.56
CA ASP A 198 14.29 -7.93 3.00
C ASP A 198 13.33 -8.03 1.79
N TYR A 199 13.46 -7.13 0.81
CA TYR A 199 12.66 -7.20 -0.41
C TYR A 199 12.96 -8.43 -1.26
N VAL A 200 14.23 -8.81 -1.42
CA VAL A 200 14.65 -10.01 -2.16
C VAL A 200 14.09 -11.28 -1.50
N ILE A 201 14.22 -11.41 -0.17
CA ILE A 201 13.69 -12.53 0.61
C ILE A 201 12.18 -12.66 0.40
N ASN A 202 11.46 -11.54 0.34
CA ASN A 202 10.02 -11.49 0.10
C ASN A 202 9.63 -11.54 -1.39
N SER A 203 10.57 -11.86 -2.30
CA SER A 203 10.36 -11.90 -3.75
C SER A 203 9.86 -10.57 -4.37
N GLN A 204 10.09 -9.45 -3.71
CA GLN A 204 9.75 -8.10 -4.18
C GLN A 204 10.91 -7.49 -4.98
N MET A 205 11.36 -8.20 -6.02
CA MET A 205 12.59 -7.91 -6.77
C MET A 205 12.63 -6.50 -7.38
N VAL A 206 11.49 -6.02 -7.91
CA VAL A 206 11.38 -4.65 -8.44
C VAL A 206 11.57 -3.58 -7.36
N LYS A 207 11.14 -3.84 -6.11
CA LYS A 207 11.39 -2.89 -5.02
C LYS A 207 12.86 -2.90 -4.60
N ALA A 208 13.48 -4.08 -4.54
CA ALA A 208 14.91 -4.20 -4.27
C ALA A 208 15.73 -3.43 -5.31
N SER A 209 15.41 -3.55 -6.61
CA SER A 209 16.12 -2.83 -7.66
C SER A 209 15.98 -1.30 -7.55
N LEU A 210 14.84 -0.81 -7.06
CA LEU A 210 14.66 0.61 -6.79
C LEU A 210 15.51 1.10 -5.62
N ILE A 211 15.75 0.28 -4.60
CA ILE A 211 16.67 0.64 -3.51
C ILE A 211 18.09 0.75 -4.04
N TYR A 212 18.58 -0.28 -4.74
CA TYR A 212 19.93 -0.25 -5.35
C TYR A 212 20.10 0.96 -6.26
N ARG A 213 19.20 1.16 -7.22
CA ARG A 213 19.34 2.22 -8.22
C ARG A 213 19.13 3.63 -7.67
N LYS A 214 18.16 3.85 -6.78
CA LYS A 214 17.76 5.21 -6.36
C LYS A 214 18.34 5.65 -5.03
N LYS A 215 18.71 4.72 -4.15
CA LYS A 215 19.17 5.03 -2.80
C LYS A 215 20.66 4.75 -2.62
N MET A 216 21.18 3.72 -3.28
CA MET A 216 22.58 3.30 -3.17
C MET A 216 23.45 3.70 -4.37
N ASP A 217 22.86 4.25 -5.43
CA ASP A 217 23.53 4.57 -6.70
C ASP A 217 24.27 3.36 -7.32
N ALA A 218 23.60 2.21 -7.26
CA ALA A 218 24.12 0.89 -7.60
C ALA A 218 23.30 0.28 -8.77
N PRO A 219 23.46 0.80 -10.02
CA PRO A 219 22.63 0.40 -11.15
C PRO A 219 22.92 -1.03 -11.64
N GLU A 220 24.15 -1.53 -11.46
CA GLU A 220 24.52 -2.90 -11.80
C GLU A 220 23.76 -3.91 -10.93
N GLU A 221 23.77 -3.73 -9.61
CA GLU A 221 23.05 -4.56 -8.64
C GLU A 221 21.53 -4.50 -8.85
N ALA A 222 21.03 -3.33 -9.27
CA ALA A 222 19.64 -3.17 -9.66
C ALA A 222 19.29 -4.03 -10.89
N GLN A 223 20.19 -4.14 -11.87
CA GLN A 223 19.99 -5.01 -13.03
C GLN A 223 20.10 -6.50 -12.66
N GLU A 224 21.06 -6.86 -11.81
CA GLU A 224 21.25 -8.24 -11.34
C GLU A 224 20.00 -8.76 -10.62
N VAL A 225 19.42 -7.98 -9.70
CA VAL A 225 18.23 -8.42 -8.96
C VAL A 225 16.98 -8.53 -9.84
N LEU A 226 16.86 -7.67 -10.87
CA LEU A 226 15.78 -7.76 -11.86
C LEU A 226 15.94 -9.01 -12.74
N LEU A 227 17.17 -9.28 -13.20
CA LEU A 227 17.46 -10.47 -14.00
C LEU A 227 17.19 -11.74 -13.18
N LYS A 228 17.63 -11.78 -11.93
CA LYS A 228 17.30 -12.87 -11.00
C LYS A 228 15.79 -13.05 -10.84
N GLY A 229 15.03 -11.96 -10.70
CA GLY A 229 13.56 -12.02 -10.63
C GLY A 229 12.91 -12.61 -11.87
N TRP A 230 13.42 -12.28 -13.06
CA TRP A 230 13.02 -12.91 -14.32
C TRP A 230 13.38 -14.41 -14.36
N GLU A 231 14.59 -14.77 -13.96
CA GLU A 231 15.11 -16.14 -13.96
C GLU A 231 14.40 -17.05 -12.95
N GLU A 232 14.02 -16.53 -11.79
CA GLU A 232 13.33 -17.29 -10.74
C GLU A 232 11.79 -17.22 -10.84
N ASN A 233 11.26 -16.61 -11.92
CA ASN A 233 9.83 -16.39 -12.13
C ASN A 233 9.13 -15.62 -10.98
N LYS A 234 9.84 -14.65 -10.40
CA LYS A 234 9.36 -13.77 -9.32
C LYS A 234 8.89 -12.46 -9.92
N ASP A 235 7.58 -12.35 -10.17
CA ASP A 235 7.00 -11.20 -10.88
C ASP A 235 7.73 -10.94 -12.21
N ALA A 236 7.89 -12.02 -12.99
CA ALA A 236 8.82 -12.10 -14.11
C ALA A 236 8.63 -11.00 -15.15
N PHE A 237 7.38 -10.68 -15.50
CA PHE A 237 7.09 -9.60 -16.44
C PHE A 237 7.59 -8.25 -15.96
N ASN A 238 7.25 -7.87 -14.71
CA ASN A 238 7.65 -6.57 -14.19
C ASN A 238 9.16 -6.49 -14.01
N CYS A 239 9.81 -7.59 -13.62
CA CYS A 239 11.27 -7.67 -13.55
C CYS A 239 11.91 -7.44 -14.93
N LEU A 240 11.47 -8.18 -15.95
CA LEU A 240 11.98 -8.06 -17.32
C LEU A 240 11.73 -6.66 -17.92
N ASN A 241 10.52 -6.13 -17.73
CA ASN A 241 10.16 -4.80 -18.22
C ASN A 241 11.00 -3.70 -17.57
N ASN A 242 11.25 -3.79 -16.25
CA ASN A 242 12.13 -2.83 -15.57
C ASN A 242 13.60 -3.02 -15.97
N TYR A 243 14.05 -4.26 -16.23
CA TYR A 243 15.40 -4.55 -16.68
C TYR A 243 15.69 -3.84 -18.02
N PHE A 244 14.79 -3.99 -18.99
CA PHE A 244 14.87 -3.28 -20.28
C PHE A 244 14.74 -1.77 -20.12
N ALA A 245 13.82 -1.29 -19.29
CA ALA A 245 13.63 0.14 -19.06
C ALA A 245 14.85 0.84 -18.43
N ASN A 246 15.74 0.11 -17.77
CA ASN A 246 16.98 0.64 -17.20
C ASN A 246 18.12 0.76 -18.23
N ILE A 247 17.95 0.24 -19.45
CA ILE A 247 18.96 0.34 -20.52
C ILE A 247 18.62 1.53 -21.41
N ALA A 248 19.39 2.61 -21.28
CA ALA A 248 19.12 3.87 -21.99
C ALA A 248 19.55 3.84 -23.47
N GLU A 249 20.62 3.12 -23.79
CA GLU A 249 21.18 3.05 -25.14
C GLU A 249 20.43 2.01 -25.97
N ILE A 250 19.81 2.42 -27.07
CA ILE A 250 18.89 1.60 -27.86
C ILE A 250 19.58 0.40 -28.50
N GLU A 251 20.81 0.59 -29.00
CA GLU A 251 21.62 -0.49 -29.57
C GLU A 251 21.96 -1.56 -28.53
N LYS A 252 22.31 -1.14 -27.31
CA LYS A 252 22.55 -2.06 -26.20
C LYS A 252 21.27 -2.77 -25.77
N LEU A 253 20.15 -2.05 -25.74
CA LEU A 253 18.84 -2.64 -25.42
C LEU A 253 18.46 -3.72 -26.44
N ASP A 254 18.62 -3.44 -27.73
CA ASP A 254 18.36 -4.40 -28.81
C ASP A 254 19.20 -5.67 -28.65
N GLN A 255 20.50 -5.51 -28.39
CA GLN A 255 21.42 -6.61 -28.13
C GLN A 255 20.99 -7.44 -26.91
N MET A 256 20.67 -6.80 -25.79
CA MET A 256 20.26 -7.50 -24.57
C MET A 256 18.91 -8.22 -24.72
N ILE A 257 17.99 -7.67 -25.51
CA ILE A 257 16.75 -8.36 -25.89
C ILE A 257 17.10 -9.67 -26.62
N GLN A 258 17.91 -9.61 -27.66
CA GLN A 258 18.27 -10.82 -28.41
C GLN A 258 18.98 -11.86 -27.54
N GLU A 259 20.01 -11.45 -26.79
CA GLU A 259 20.80 -12.36 -25.95
C GLU A 259 19.96 -13.04 -24.87
N LEU A 260 19.08 -12.30 -24.21
CA LEU A 260 18.21 -12.86 -23.17
C LEU A 260 17.15 -13.78 -23.77
N TYR A 261 16.65 -13.48 -24.98
CA TYR A 261 15.69 -14.36 -25.66
C TYR A 261 16.30 -15.72 -26.03
N GLN A 262 17.54 -15.74 -26.53
CA GLN A 262 18.22 -17.00 -26.91
C GLN A 262 18.34 -17.99 -25.74
N ASN A 263 18.44 -17.48 -24.50
CA ASN A 263 18.54 -18.28 -23.29
C ASN A 263 17.18 -18.45 -22.57
N THR A 264 16.09 -17.94 -23.14
CA THR A 264 14.77 -17.98 -22.51
C THR A 264 14.12 -19.36 -22.65
N ALA A 265 13.79 -19.96 -21.51
CA ALA A 265 13.05 -21.22 -21.46
C ALA A 265 11.64 -21.11 -22.08
N SER A 266 11.17 -22.21 -22.67
CA SER A 266 9.90 -22.28 -23.43
C SER A 266 8.69 -21.81 -22.62
N ASP A 267 8.63 -22.13 -21.33
CA ASP A 267 7.56 -21.74 -20.40
C ASP A 267 7.49 -20.23 -20.13
N LYS A 268 8.59 -19.50 -20.38
CA LYS A 268 8.69 -18.06 -20.16
C LYS A 268 8.49 -17.23 -21.43
N LYS A 269 8.50 -17.86 -22.61
CA LYS A 269 8.38 -17.16 -23.90
C LYS A 269 7.11 -16.31 -24.00
N LEU A 270 5.99 -16.72 -23.41
CA LEU A 270 4.76 -15.89 -23.41
C LEU A 270 4.92 -14.59 -22.62
N THR A 271 5.62 -14.63 -21.49
CA THR A 271 5.95 -13.43 -20.71
C THR A 271 6.91 -12.53 -21.48
N TYR A 272 7.87 -13.15 -22.19
CA TYR A 272 8.79 -12.44 -23.07
C TYR A 272 8.07 -11.72 -24.21
N LEU A 273 7.13 -12.40 -24.89
CA LEU A 273 6.26 -11.81 -25.91
C LEU A 273 5.48 -10.62 -25.35
N HIS A 274 5.01 -10.71 -24.10
CA HIS A 274 4.32 -9.58 -23.47
C HIS A 274 5.24 -8.37 -23.34
N ALA A 275 6.50 -8.55 -22.91
CA ALA A 275 7.50 -7.47 -22.85
C ALA A 275 7.81 -6.88 -24.23
N MET A 276 7.94 -7.70 -25.27
CA MET A 276 8.21 -7.24 -26.64
C MET A 276 7.16 -6.25 -27.16
N LYS A 277 5.90 -6.36 -26.73
CA LYS A 277 4.85 -5.38 -27.10
C LYS A 277 5.18 -3.97 -26.62
N PHE A 278 5.77 -3.85 -25.43
CA PHE A 278 6.16 -2.56 -24.88
C PHE A 278 7.41 -2.06 -25.59
N GLU A 279 8.43 -2.91 -25.74
CA GLU A 279 9.69 -2.55 -26.40
C GLU A 279 9.50 -2.15 -27.89
N PHE A 280 8.62 -2.84 -28.63
CA PHE A 280 8.31 -2.55 -30.03
C PHE A 280 7.87 -1.09 -30.26
N SER A 281 7.15 -0.53 -29.30
CA SER A 281 6.60 0.84 -29.39
C SER A 281 7.58 1.94 -29.01
N LYS A 282 8.75 1.61 -28.43
CA LYS A 282 9.67 2.62 -27.89
C LYS A 282 10.52 3.29 -28.94
N ASP A 283 11.05 2.53 -29.90
CA ASP A 283 11.95 3.04 -30.92
C ASP A 283 11.85 2.22 -32.23
N PRO A 284 11.84 2.86 -33.42
CA PRO A 284 11.85 2.16 -34.71
C PRO A 284 12.97 1.12 -34.87
N LYS A 285 14.14 1.34 -34.27
CA LYS A 285 15.28 0.39 -34.33
C LYS A 285 14.96 -0.95 -33.67
N LEU A 286 14.09 -0.96 -32.66
CA LEU A 286 13.69 -2.18 -31.94
C LEU A 286 12.61 -2.97 -32.68
N GLN A 287 11.91 -2.36 -33.65
CA GLN A 287 10.73 -2.97 -34.26
C GLN A 287 11.04 -4.26 -35.02
N GLN A 288 12.19 -4.36 -35.67
CA GLN A 288 12.57 -5.56 -36.41
C GLN A 288 12.80 -6.73 -35.44
N THR A 289 13.73 -6.56 -34.50
CA THR A 289 14.08 -7.56 -33.48
C THR A 289 12.87 -8.03 -32.69
N THR A 290 12.09 -7.10 -32.14
CA THR A 290 10.94 -7.43 -31.30
C THR A 290 9.81 -8.11 -32.10
N ARG A 291 9.65 -7.78 -33.39
CA ARG A 291 8.69 -8.45 -34.30
C ARG A 291 9.14 -9.87 -34.64
N ASP A 292 10.41 -10.06 -34.95
CA ASP A 292 10.95 -11.38 -35.31
C ASP A 292 10.83 -12.35 -34.13
N ILE A 293 11.21 -11.91 -32.92
CA ILE A 293 11.01 -12.66 -31.68
C ILE A 293 9.53 -12.96 -31.45
N ALA A 294 8.65 -11.97 -31.63
CA ALA A 294 7.22 -12.17 -31.45
C ALA A 294 6.65 -13.22 -32.41
N TYR A 295 7.08 -13.21 -33.67
CA TYR A 295 6.65 -14.18 -34.68
C TYR A 295 7.10 -15.59 -34.35
N GLU A 296 8.35 -15.75 -33.91
CA GLU A 296 8.86 -17.05 -33.48
C GLU A 296 8.01 -17.62 -32.34
N ILE A 297 7.79 -16.82 -31.27
CA ILE A 297 7.00 -17.24 -30.12
C ILE A 297 5.56 -17.58 -30.54
N ILE A 298 4.93 -16.75 -31.39
CA ILE A 298 3.58 -16.96 -31.89
C ILE A 298 3.50 -18.26 -32.70
N ALA A 299 4.45 -18.49 -33.62
CA ALA A 299 4.47 -19.69 -34.46
C ALA A 299 4.65 -20.98 -33.64
N GLU A 300 5.54 -20.97 -32.64
CA GLU A 300 5.75 -22.11 -31.73
C GLU A 300 4.49 -22.45 -30.91
N ASN A 301 3.72 -21.44 -30.52
CA ASN A 301 2.58 -21.60 -29.61
C ASN A 301 1.22 -21.65 -30.31
N ILE A 302 1.15 -21.47 -31.64
CA ILE A 302 -0.13 -21.33 -32.35
C ILE A 302 -0.99 -22.60 -32.30
N ASN A 303 -0.34 -23.78 -32.28
CA ASN A 303 -1.02 -25.08 -32.24
C ASN A 303 -1.60 -25.39 -30.86
N SER A 304 -0.95 -24.95 -29.79
CA SER A 304 -1.40 -25.15 -28.40
C SER A 304 -2.32 -24.02 -27.93
N HIS A 305 -2.12 -22.80 -28.41
CA HIS A 305 -2.81 -21.58 -27.99
C HIS A 305 -3.24 -20.73 -29.18
N SER A 306 -4.20 -21.21 -29.97
CA SER A 306 -4.66 -20.52 -31.21
C SER A 306 -5.04 -19.04 -31.05
N ALA A 307 -5.41 -18.58 -29.84
CA ALA A 307 -5.70 -17.18 -29.56
C ALA A 307 -4.46 -16.26 -29.60
N ILE A 308 -3.25 -16.82 -29.51
CA ILE A 308 -1.98 -16.07 -29.53
C ILE A 308 -1.76 -15.32 -30.85
N VAL A 309 -2.37 -15.78 -31.94
CA VAL A 309 -2.35 -15.10 -33.24
C VAL A 309 -2.91 -13.68 -33.19
N ASN A 310 -3.76 -13.35 -32.19
CA ASN A 310 -4.25 -11.99 -32.01
C ASN A 310 -3.14 -11.00 -31.59
N GLU A 311 -2.02 -11.49 -31.07
CA GLU A 311 -0.88 -10.64 -30.68
C GLU A 311 -0.19 -10.01 -31.89
N LEU A 312 -0.30 -10.63 -33.09
CA LEU A 312 0.28 -10.11 -34.34
C LEU A 312 -0.14 -8.66 -34.65
N LYS A 313 -1.34 -8.24 -34.23
CA LYS A 313 -1.83 -6.87 -34.43
C LYS A 313 -0.96 -5.81 -33.75
N HIS A 314 -0.25 -6.18 -32.67
CA HIS A 314 0.59 -5.26 -31.91
C HIS A 314 1.93 -4.98 -32.60
N PHE A 315 2.38 -5.90 -33.47
CA PHE A 315 3.65 -5.81 -34.19
C PHE A 315 3.47 -5.42 -35.66
N ASN A 316 2.24 -5.24 -36.14
CA ASN A 316 1.90 -4.92 -37.52
C ASN A 316 0.92 -3.75 -37.61
N ILE A 317 1.27 -2.64 -36.94
CA ILE A 317 0.37 -1.49 -36.78
C ILE A 317 0.01 -0.86 -38.14
N ASP A 318 0.94 -0.89 -39.10
CA ASP A 318 0.74 -0.32 -40.44
C ASP A 318 0.02 -1.26 -41.42
N ASP A 319 -0.16 -2.54 -41.08
CA ASP A 319 -0.83 -3.51 -41.94
C ASP A 319 -2.36 -3.45 -41.75
N GLN A 320 -3.05 -2.85 -42.71
CA GLN A 320 -4.51 -2.72 -42.69
C GLN A 320 -5.26 -4.06 -42.87
N MET A 321 -4.59 -5.11 -43.35
CA MET A 321 -5.19 -6.42 -43.61
C MET A 321 -4.94 -7.42 -42.48
N ILE A 322 -3.99 -7.17 -41.57
CA ILE A 322 -3.63 -8.12 -40.51
C ILE A 322 -4.83 -8.58 -39.68
N LEU A 323 -5.76 -7.68 -39.35
CA LEU A 323 -6.96 -8.03 -38.59
C LEU A 323 -7.89 -8.99 -39.36
N LYS A 324 -7.96 -8.84 -40.69
CA LYS A 324 -8.73 -9.76 -41.55
C LYS A 324 -8.07 -11.13 -41.61
N ASP A 325 -6.74 -11.17 -41.69
CA ASP A 325 -6.00 -12.44 -41.78
C ASP A 325 -6.01 -13.20 -40.45
N ILE A 326 -5.86 -12.50 -39.31
CA ILE A 326 -6.11 -13.03 -37.96
C ILE A 326 -7.52 -13.64 -37.88
N SER A 327 -8.54 -12.93 -38.37
CA SER A 327 -9.93 -13.40 -38.37
C SER A 327 -10.13 -14.64 -39.25
N ARG A 328 -9.55 -14.66 -40.47
CA ARG A 328 -9.61 -15.80 -41.40
C ARG A 328 -8.96 -17.05 -40.81
N TYR A 329 -7.78 -16.89 -40.20
CA TYR A 329 -7.08 -17.97 -39.52
C TYR A 329 -7.94 -18.56 -38.38
N ARG A 330 -8.44 -17.70 -37.49
CA ARG A 330 -9.26 -18.12 -36.34
C ARG A 330 -10.57 -18.81 -36.74
N THR A 331 -11.20 -18.36 -37.81
CA THR A 331 -12.49 -18.92 -38.28
C THR A 331 -12.31 -20.18 -39.13
N GLY A 332 -11.08 -20.65 -39.37
CA GLY A 332 -10.80 -21.84 -40.17
C GLY A 332 -11.23 -21.71 -41.64
N ARG A 333 -11.52 -20.48 -42.10
CA ARG A 333 -11.96 -20.21 -43.49
C ARG A 333 -10.87 -20.51 -44.53
N ASN A 334 -9.64 -20.82 -44.10
CA ASN A 334 -8.56 -21.30 -44.96
C ASN A 334 -8.56 -22.84 -45.18
N LYS A 335 -9.57 -23.59 -44.73
CA LYS A 335 -9.74 -25.00 -45.17
C LYS A 335 -10.05 -25.16 -46.67
N MET A 336 -10.23 -24.07 -47.42
CA MET A 336 -10.47 -24.09 -48.87
C MET A 336 -9.24 -24.38 -49.75
N PHE A 337 -8.03 -24.50 -49.19
CA PHE A 337 -6.80 -24.79 -49.96
C PHE A 337 -6.11 -26.11 -49.59
N LYS A 338 -6.84 -27.09 -49.03
CA LYS A 338 -6.37 -28.47 -48.98
C LYS A 338 -6.96 -29.24 -50.18
N ASN A 339 -6.25 -29.22 -51.30
CA ASN A 339 -6.32 -30.26 -52.34
C ASN A 339 -4.99 -31.00 -52.35
#